data_AF-A0A3M1Y5M9-F1
#
_entry.id   AF-A0A3M1Y5M9-F1
#
_cell.length_a   1.000
_cell.length_b   1.000
_cell.length_c   1.000
_cell.angle_alpha   90.00
_cell.angle_beta   90.00
_cell.angle_gamma   90.00
#
_symmetry.space_group_name_H-M   'P 1'
#
loop_
_entity.id
_entity.type
_entity.pdbx_description
1 polymer ?
#
loop_
_entity_poly.entity_id
_entity_poly.type
_entity_poly.pdbx_seq_one_letter_code
_entity_poly.pdbx_strand_id
1 'polypeptide(L)' 'MPAPNLLLVSSSRFRDLPAFAHAEAEIKAHFQGVPEICFIPYADPGGAGQAAYTEKIKTQFAAMGLSIRGLNE' A
#
# COMPACT_ATOMS: atom_id res chain seq x y z
N MET A 1 -22.31 -16.50 2.06
CA MET A 1 -21.12 -15.96 1.39
C MET A 1 -20.03 -15.80 2.43
N PRO A 2 -18.76 -16.17 2.15
CA PRO A 2 -17.68 -15.89 3.08
C PRO A 2 -17.52 -14.38 3.26
N ALA A 3 -17.04 -13.97 4.43
CA ALA A 3 -16.75 -12.56 4.69
C ALA A 3 -15.65 -12.06 3.73
N PRO A 4 -15.72 -10.79 3.30
CA PRO A 4 -14.69 -10.22 2.43
C PRO A 4 -13.36 -10.10 3.18
N ASN A 5 -12.25 -10.36 2.50
CA ASN A 5 -10.91 -10.17 3.05
C ASN A 5 -10.50 -8.70 2.88
N LEU A 6 -10.69 -7.90 3.93
CA LEU A 6 -10.46 -6.44 3.91
C LEU A 6 -9.61 -6.00 5.09
N LEU A 7 -8.60 -5.18 4.80
CA LEU A 7 -7.84 -4.42 5.79
C LEU A 7 -8.10 -2.93 5.56
N LEU A 8 -8.78 -2.28 6.52
CA LEU A 8 -9.07 -0.84 6.48
C LEU A 8 -8.19 -0.11 7.49
N VAL A 9 -7.31 0.76 7.00
CA VAL A 9 -6.37 1.53 7.84
C VAL A 9 -6.81 2.99 7.86
N SER A 10 -7.00 3.55 9.06
CA SER A 10 -7.57 4.90 9.22
C SER A 10 -6.65 6.04 8.74
N SER A 11 -5.34 5.82 8.72
CA SER A 11 -4.33 6.80 8.28
C SER A 11 -3.07 6.06 7.84
N SER A 12 -2.36 6.59 6.84
CA SER A 12 -1.06 6.05 6.43
C SER A 12 0.08 6.43 7.38
N ARG A 13 -0.14 7.37 8.33
CA ARG A 13 0.88 7.84 9.28
C ARG A 13 0.34 7.89 10.70
N PHE A 14 1.22 7.60 11.66
CA PHE A 14 0.95 7.76 13.08
C PHE A 14 2.09 8.56 13.73
N ARG A 15 1.80 9.80 14.13
CA ARG A 15 2.77 10.73 14.73
C ARG A 15 4.04 10.85 13.85
N ASP A 16 5.21 10.62 14.45
CA ASP A 16 6.52 10.73 13.81
C ASP A 16 7.00 9.41 13.18
N LEU A 17 6.15 8.38 13.16
CA LEU A 17 6.52 7.11 12.54
C LEU A 17 6.54 7.22 11.01
N PRO A 18 7.40 6.43 10.34
CA PRO A 18 7.32 6.24 8.89
C PRO A 18 5.92 5.79 8.44
N ALA A 19 5.60 6.06 7.17
CA ALA A 19 4.31 5.65 6.62
C ALA A 19 4.12 4.13 6.73
N PHE A 20 2.91 3.72 7.12
CA PHE A 20 2.49 2.33 7.34
C PHE A 20 3.22 1.56 8.45
N ALA A 21 4.20 2.14 9.14
CA ALA A 21 4.97 1.44 10.18
C ALA A 21 4.08 0.84 11.30
N HIS A 22 3.01 1.55 11.68
CA HIS A 22 2.07 1.09 12.71
C HIS A 22 1.13 -0.04 12.26
N ALA A 23 1.05 -0.31 10.95
CA ALA A 23 0.18 -1.31 10.35
C ALA A 23 0.97 -2.36 9.54
N GLU A 24 2.30 -2.36 9.64
CA GLU A 24 3.18 -3.17 8.79
C GLU A 24 2.94 -4.67 9.00
N ALA A 25 2.72 -5.09 10.25
CA ALA A 25 2.47 -6.49 10.58
C ALA A 25 1.16 -6.98 9.97
N GLU A 26 0.09 -6.19 10.07
CA GLU A 26 -1.22 -6.48 9.49
C GLU A 26 -1.17 -6.49 7.96
N ILE A 27 -0.45 -5.56 7.34
CA ILE A 27 -0.27 -5.51 5.87
C ILE A 27 0.44 -6.77 5.38
N LYS A 28 1.55 -7.16 6.03
CA LYS A 28 2.31 -8.37 5.67
C LYS A 28 1.46 -9.63 5.82
N ALA A 29 0.72 -9.75 6.92
CA ALA A 29 -0.17 -10.88 7.13
C ALA A 29 -1.31 -10.92 6.10
N HIS A 30 -1.91 -9.77 5.78
CA HIS A 30 -3.03 -9.67 4.84
C HIS A 30 -2.64 -10.08 3.42
N PHE A 31 -1.45 -9.70 2.96
CA PHE A 31 -0.94 -10.03 1.63
C PHE A 31 -0.02 -11.26 1.59
N GLN A 32 0.00 -12.08 2.65
CA GLN A 32 0.83 -13.28 2.69
C GLN A 32 0.51 -14.21 1.52
N GLY A 33 1.53 -14.57 0.74
CA GLY A 33 1.40 -15.45 -0.43
C GLY A 33 0.83 -14.78 -1.68
N VAL A 34 0.51 -13.48 -1.63
CA VAL A 34 0.11 -12.71 -2.81
C VAL A 34 1.36 -12.31 -3.60
N PRO A 35 1.50 -12.73 -4.86
CA PRO A 35 2.72 -12.50 -5.64
C PRO A 35 2.86 -11.04 -6.11
N GLU A 36 1.76 -10.34 -6.37
CA GLU A 36 1.73 -8.97 -6.86
C GLU A 36 0.44 -8.26 -6.42
N ILE A 37 0.54 -7.01 -6.00
CA ILE A 37 -0.57 -6.16 -5.55
C ILE A 37 -0.82 -5.06 -6.58
N CYS A 38 -2.06 -4.90 -7.02
CA CYS A 38 -2.47 -3.78 -7.86
C CYS A 38 -2.76 -2.55 -6.99
N PHE A 39 -2.05 -1.44 -7.27
CA PHE A 39 -2.23 -0.17 -6.59
C PHE A 39 -3.09 0.80 -7.41
N ILE A 40 -4.03 1.49 -6.73
CA ILE A 40 -4.99 2.42 -7.34
C ILE A 40 -4.58 3.86 -6.95
N PRO A 41 -3.92 4.63 -7.85
CA PRO A 41 -3.29 5.91 -7.49
C PRO A 41 -4.20 7.14 -7.61
N TYR A 42 -5.50 7.00 -7.92
CA TYR A 42 -6.35 8.14 -8.30
C TYR A 42 -6.59 9.20 -7.21
N ALA A 43 -6.35 8.87 -5.95
CA ALA A 43 -6.47 9.84 -4.86
C ALA A 43 -5.36 10.91 -4.90
N ASP A 44 -4.19 10.59 -5.48
CA ASP A 44 -3.00 11.45 -5.64
C ASP A 44 -2.85 12.58 -4.61
N PRO A 45 -2.67 12.25 -3.32
CA PRO A 45 -2.62 13.24 -2.26
C PRO A 45 -1.38 14.12 -2.44
N GLY A 46 -1.61 15.40 -2.77
CA GLY A 46 -0.57 16.38 -3.05
C GLY A 46 -0.31 16.63 -4.54
N GLY A 47 -0.99 15.92 -5.46
CA GLY A 47 -0.97 16.21 -6.90
C GLY A 47 0.39 15.96 -7.56
N ALA A 48 1.15 14.99 -7.08
CA ALA A 48 2.48 14.68 -7.62
C ALA A 48 2.42 13.90 -8.95
N GLY A 49 1.22 13.45 -9.34
CA GLY A 49 0.99 12.60 -10.49
C GLY A 49 0.93 11.12 -10.10
N GLN A 50 0.07 10.38 -10.78
CA GLN A 50 -0.19 8.97 -10.48
C GLN A 50 1.04 8.07 -10.60
N ALA A 51 1.91 8.32 -11.58
CA ALA A 51 3.17 7.57 -11.74
C ALA A 51 4.10 7.78 -10.54
N ALA A 52 4.31 9.03 -10.12
CA ALA A 52 5.13 9.35 -8.97
C ALA A 52 4.53 8.76 -7.67
N TYR A 53 3.20 8.76 -7.55
CA TYR A 53 2.54 8.15 -6.40
C TYR A 53 2.70 6.62 -6.38
N THR A 54 2.53 5.95 -7.52
CA THR A 54 2.79 4.51 -7.64
C THR A 54 4.23 4.15 -7.28
N GLU A 55 5.22 4.88 -7.80
CA GLU A 55 6.64 4.62 -7.50
C GLU A 55 6.98 4.80 -6.02
N LYS A 56 6.36 5.78 -5.36
CA LYS A 56 6.47 5.96 -3.91
C LYS A 56 5.93 4.74 -3.15
N ILE A 57 4.75 4.24 -3.52
CA ILE A 57 4.15 3.07 -2.87
C ILE A 57 4.95 1.81 -3.15
N LYS A 58 5.41 1.59 -4.39
CA LYS A 58 6.33 0.51 -4.75
C LYS A 58 7.56 0.50 -3.85
N THR A 59 8.23 1.64 -3.71
CA THR A 59 9.45 1.74 -2.90
C THR A 59 9.18 1.41 -1.43
N GLN A 60 8.07 1.90 -0.87
CA GLN A 60 7.70 1.64 0.53
C GLN A 60 7.35 0.17 0.78
N PHE A 61 6.57 -0.45 -0.11
CA PHE A 61 6.11 -1.83 0.03
C PHE A 61 7.17 -2.85 -0.35
N ALA A 62 8.12 -2.50 -1.22
CA ALA A 62 9.30 -3.32 -1.51
C ALA A 62 10.14 -3.56 -0.25
N ALA A 63 10.28 -2.56 0.63
CA ALA A 63 10.95 -2.73 1.93
C ALA A 63 10.21 -3.73 2.85
N MET A 64 8.91 -3.97 2.61
CA MET A 64 8.10 -4.97 3.29
C MET A 64 8.15 -6.35 2.61
N GLY A 65 8.87 -6.49 1.49
CA GLY A 65 8.92 -7.70 0.68
C GLY A 65 7.69 -7.90 -0.21
N LEU A 66 6.92 -6.83 -0.48
CA LEU A 66 5.70 -6.88 -1.28
C LEU A 66 5.94 -6.24 -2.66
N SER A 67 5.43 -6.91 -3.71
CA SER A 67 5.48 -6.42 -5.08
C SER A 67 4.23 -5.61 -5.41
N ILE A 68 4.40 -4.43 -6.00
CA ILE A 68 3.31 -3.51 -6.38
C ILE A 68 3.37 -3.22 -7.88
N ARG A 69 2.21 -3.21 -8.53
CA ARG A 69 2.00 -2.70 -9.90
C ARG A 69 0.96 -1.58 -9.88
N GLY A 70 1.23 -0.47 -10.57
CA GLY A 70 0.23 0.59 -10.74
C GLY A 70 -0.88 0.17 -11.71
N LEU A 71 -2.12 0.54 -11.43
CA LEU A 71 -3.25 0.21 -12.31
C LEU A 71 -3.13 0.77 -13.74
N ASN A 72 -2.43 1.89 -13.92
CA ASN A 72 -2.30 2.58 -15.21
C ASN A 72 -0.93 2.39 -15.88
N GLU A 73 -0.20 1.35 -15.51
CA GLU A 73 1.11 0.98 -16.06
C GLU A 73 1.01 -0.16 -17.08
#